data_AF-A0A8H7H2F0-F1
#
_entry.id   AF-A0A8H7H2F0-F1
#
_cell.length_a   1.000
_cell.length_b   1.000
_cell.length_c   1.000
_cell.angle_alpha   90.00
_cell.angle_beta   90.00
_cell.angle_gamma   90.00
#
_symmetry.space_group_name_H-M   'P 1'
#
loop_
_entity.id
_entity.type
_entity.pdbx_description
1 polymer ?
#
loop_
_entity_poly.entity_id
_entity_poly.type
_entity_poly.pdbx_seq_one_letter_code
_entity_poly.pdbx_strand_id
1 'polypeptide(L)'
;MFPVLRSLGKVPVFRHPLLQRRGVISLANTKYTATAIASGAGWDGRTELEDGSLTLDMAVPQEMGGTGNGRNPDQCIYYLFVACFLGALQLAAKNKNVKLSNDVQVKAAVSFGDAEGSGFGLGVELTVIGADSALAQAAHEICPYSRLFKEGAEIKTAIE
;
A
#
# COMPACT_ATOMS: atom_id res chain seq x y z
N MET A 1 12.73 -29.74 47.65
CA MET A 1 11.43 -29.04 47.65
C MET A 1 11.69 -27.57 47.36
N PHE A 2 11.07 -27.04 46.31
CA PHE A 2 11.32 -25.71 45.71
C PHE A 2 11.01 -24.53 46.66
N PRO A 3 11.78 -23.42 46.60
CA PRO A 3 11.32 -22.14 47.13
C PRO A 3 10.55 -21.37 46.04
N VAL A 4 9.43 -20.76 46.46
CA VAL A 4 8.44 -20.05 45.65
C VAL A 4 8.97 -18.69 45.19
N LEU A 5 8.81 -18.39 43.89
CA LEU A 5 9.18 -17.13 43.25
C LEU A 5 8.42 -15.92 43.82
N ARG A 6 9.15 -14.80 43.98
CA ARG A 6 8.62 -13.47 44.26
C ARG A 6 7.72 -12.98 43.11
N SER A 7 6.54 -12.49 43.48
CA SER A 7 5.63 -11.70 42.63
C SER A 7 6.34 -10.42 42.15
N LEU A 8 6.55 -10.30 40.83
CA LEU A 8 6.88 -9.03 40.19
C LEU A 8 5.60 -8.21 40.09
N GLY A 9 5.58 -7.06 40.78
CA GLY A 9 4.49 -6.10 40.71
C GLY A 9 4.22 -5.65 39.28
N LYS A 10 2.94 -5.61 38.90
CA LYS A 10 2.50 -5.06 37.61
C LYS A 10 2.86 -3.57 37.56
N VAL A 11 3.75 -3.20 36.64
CA VAL A 11 3.99 -1.79 36.30
C VAL A 11 2.71 -1.22 35.69
N PRO A 12 2.16 -0.10 36.20
CA PRO A 12 0.97 0.49 35.63
C PRO A 12 1.34 1.10 34.28
N VAL A 13 0.78 0.54 33.20
CA VAL A 13 0.89 1.09 31.86
C VAL A 13 0.01 2.35 31.81
N PHE A 14 0.62 3.52 31.97
CA PHE A 14 -0.06 4.79 31.75
C PHE A 14 -0.39 4.93 30.26
N ARG A 15 -1.66 4.73 29.91
CA ARG A 15 -2.18 4.94 28.54
C ARG A 15 -2.48 6.42 28.37
N HIS A 16 -1.59 7.15 27.69
CA HIS A 16 -1.86 8.52 27.27
C HIS A 16 -2.94 8.51 26.16
N PRO A 17 -4.01 9.33 26.23
CA PRO A 17 -5.13 9.29 25.27
C PRO A 17 -4.72 9.50 23.80
N LEU A 18 -3.59 10.18 23.58
CA LEU A 18 -3.07 10.52 22.25
C LEU A 18 -2.13 9.45 21.65
N LEU A 19 -1.83 8.38 22.39
CA LEU A 19 -1.00 7.26 21.93
C LEU A 19 -1.84 5.98 21.83
N GLN A 20 -2.95 6.03 21.11
CA GLN A 20 -3.49 4.81 20.52
C GLN A 20 -2.49 4.34 19.45
N ARG A 21 -2.01 3.10 19.56
CA ARG A 21 -1.18 2.46 18.53
C ARG A 21 -1.93 2.58 17.19
N ARG A 22 -1.48 3.48 16.32
CA ARG A 22 -2.00 3.61 14.96
C ARG A 22 -1.43 2.45 14.15
N GLY A 23 -1.99 1.26 14.35
CA GLY A 23 -1.58 0.06 13.63
C GLY A 23 -2.15 0.07 12.21
N VAL A 24 -3.42 0.43 12.05
CA VAL A 24 -4.17 0.43 10.79
C VAL A 24 -4.71 1.82 10.50
N ILE A 25 -4.66 2.25 9.25
CA ILE A 25 -5.11 3.58 8.80
C ILE A 25 -6.63 3.58 8.58
N SER A 26 -7.33 4.53 9.20
CA SER A 26 -8.75 4.80 8.94
C SER A 26 -8.98 6.25 8.49
N LEU A 27 -10.11 6.49 7.82
CA LEU A 27 -10.46 7.79 7.28
C LEU A 27 -11.31 8.58 8.27
N ALA A 28 -10.84 9.77 8.68
CA ALA A 28 -11.65 10.70 9.47
C ALA A 28 -12.64 11.51 8.62
N ASN A 29 -12.25 11.83 7.37
CA ASN A 29 -13.07 12.57 6.41
C ASN A 29 -12.81 12.04 4.99
N THR A 30 -13.84 11.50 4.34
CA THR A 30 -13.75 11.02 2.96
C THR A 30 -13.83 12.17 1.98
N LYS A 31 -12.91 12.22 1.00
CA LYS A 31 -12.89 13.24 -0.07
C LYS A 31 -13.43 12.73 -1.39
N TYR A 32 -13.20 11.47 -1.69
CA TYR A 32 -13.57 10.82 -2.94
C TYR A 32 -13.69 9.31 -2.69
N THR A 33 -14.61 8.68 -3.42
CA THR A 33 -14.79 7.22 -3.44
C THR A 33 -14.90 6.79 -4.89
N ALA A 34 -14.08 5.83 -5.31
CA ALA A 34 -14.23 5.10 -6.56
C ALA A 34 -14.77 3.71 -6.25
N THR A 35 -15.65 3.21 -7.10
CA THR A 35 -16.20 1.85 -6.98
C THR A 35 -15.84 1.06 -8.23
N ALA A 36 -15.43 -0.18 -8.03
CA ALA A 36 -15.10 -1.12 -9.09
C ALA A 36 -15.72 -2.48 -8.79
N ILE A 37 -16.06 -3.21 -9.84
CA ILE A 37 -16.57 -4.58 -9.76
C ILE A 37 -15.61 -5.48 -10.53
N ALA A 38 -15.18 -6.57 -9.87
CA ALA A 38 -14.48 -7.68 -10.51
C ALA A 38 -15.44 -8.87 -10.64
N SER A 39 -15.48 -9.51 -11.80
CA SER A 39 -16.33 -10.65 -12.08
C SER A 39 -15.62 -11.69 -12.96
N GLY A 40 -16.16 -12.91 -13.02
CA GLY A 40 -15.55 -14.02 -13.76
C GLY A 40 -14.48 -14.78 -12.94
N ALA A 41 -13.48 -15.32 -13.62
CA ALA A 41 -12.50 -16.26 -13.05
C ALA A 41 -11.37 -15.60 -12.25
N GLY A 42 -11.67 -14.59 -11.43
CA GLY A 42 -10.69 -13.92 -10.57
C GLY A 42 -9.56 -13.25 -11.36
N TRP A 43 -8.33 -13.75 -11.20
CA TRP A 43 -7.14 -13.25 -11.92
C TRP A 43 -7.20 -13.49 -13.44
N ASP A 44 -8.16 -14.26 -13.94
CA ASP A 44 -8.45 -14.45 -15.37
C ASP A 44 -9.85 -13.92 -15.74
N GLY A 45 -10.35 -12.97 -14.95
CA GLY A 45 -11.66 -12.34 -15.11
C GLY A 45 -11.59 -10.93 -15.68
N ARG A 46 -12.63 -10.13 -15.38
CA ARG A 46 -12.76 -8.74 -15.83
C ARG A 46 -12.99 -7.84 -14.63
N THR A 47 -12.32 -6.69 -14.60
CA THR A 47 -12.51 -5.65 -13.57
C THR A 47 -12.87 -4.33 -14.23
N GLU A 48 -13.91 -3.67 -13.76
CA GLU A 48 -14.36 -2.39 -14.32
C GLU A 48 -14.79 -1.40 -13.25
N LEU A 49 -14.57 -0.11 -13.51
CA LEU A 49 -15.11 0.96 -12.70
C LEU A 49 -16.61 1.10 -12.97
N GLU A 50 -17.39 1.33 -11.90
CA GLU A 50 -18.85 1.51 -12.04
C GLU A 50 -19.24 2.75 -12.86
N ASP A 51 -18.37 3.76 -12.91
CA ASP A 51 -18.54 4.93 -13.76
C ASP A 51 -18.24 4.66 -15.24
N GLY A 52 -17.80 3.44 -15.59
CA GLY A 52 -17.49 2.99 -16.94
C GLY A 52 -16.21 3.60 -17.52
N SER A 53 -15.42 4.35 -16.73
CA SER A 53 -14.25 5.07 -17.25
C SER A 53 -13.03 4.17 -17.51
N LEU A 54 -12.99 2.98 -16.91
CA LEU A 54 -11.93 2.00 -17.13
C LEU A 54 -12.46 0.57 -17.00
N THR A 55 -12.03 -0.29 -17.92
CA THR A 55 -12.18 -1.74 -17.84
C THR A 55 -10.85 -2.41 -18.11
N LEU A 56 -10.53 -3.44 -17.33
CA LEU A 56 -9.34 -4.25 -17.45
C LEU A 56 -9.74 -5.73 -17.58
N ASP A 57 -9.28 -6.37 -18.65
CA ASP A 57 -9.26 -7.83 -18.72
C ASP A 57 -8.01 -8.33 -17.96
N MET A 58 -8.24 -9.26 -17.05
CA MET A 58 -7.21 -9.81 -16.17
C MET A 58 -6.67 -11.11 -16.73
N ALA A 59 -5.39 -11.38 -16.49
CA ALA A 59 -4.80 -12.68 -16.79
C ALA A 59 -3.77 -13.07 -15.73
N VAL A 60 -3.75 -14.35 -15.40
CA VAL A 60 -2.68 -14.93 -14.58
C VAL A 60 -1.35 -14.84 -15.35
N PRO A 61 -0.24 -14.41 -14.71
CA PRO A 61 1.09 -14.35 -15.34
C PRO A 61 1.54 -15.70 -15.91
N GLN A 62 2.38 -15.68 -16.95
CA GLN A 62 2.91 -16.91 -17.56
C GLN A 62 3.76 -17.72 -16.59
N GLU A 63 4.51 -17.03 -15.73
CA GLU A 63 5.34 -17.60 -14.68
C GLU A 63 4.51 -18.36 -13.62
N MET A 64 3.20 -18.06 -13.54
CA MET A 64 2.24 -18.74 -12.68
C MET A 64 1.35 -19.73 -13.44
N GLY A 65 1.70 -20.06 -14.70
CA GLY A 65 0.97 -21.01 -15.54
C GLY A 65 -0.26 -20.43 -16.25
N GLY A 66 -0.42 -19.11 -16.25
CA GLY A 66 -1.50 -18.42 -16.95
C GLY A 66 -1.17 -18.05 -18.39
N THR A 67 -2.10 -17.35 -19.04
CA THR A 67 -1.92 -16.88 -20.42
C THR A 67 -0.99 -15.66 -20.50
N GLY A 68 -0.97 -14.82 -19.46
CA GLY A 68 -0.34 -13.50 -19.47
C GLY A 68 -1.01 -12.47 -20.40
N ASN A 69 -2.14 -12.82 -21.04
CA ASN A 69 -2.80 -11.99 -22.05
C ASN A 69 -3.79 -11.00 -21.43
N GLY A 70 -3.33 -10.22 -20.44
CA GLY A 70 -4.16 -9.29 -19.68
C GLY A 70 -3.33 -8.51 -18.67
N ARG A 71 -4.00 -7.86 -17.71
CA ARG A 71 -3.34 -7.27 -16.54
C ARG A 71 -3.42 -8.22 -15.36
N ASN A 72 -2.52 -8.05 -14.40
CA ASN A 72 -2.63 -8.72 -13.10
C ASN A 72 -2.67 -7.68 -11.98
N PRO A 73 -3.21 -8.04 -10.79
CA PRO A 73 -3.33 -7.10 -9.68
C PRO A 73 -2.00 -6.47 -9.28
N ASP A 74 -0.90 -7.22 -9.32
CA ASP A 74 0.42 -6.70 -8.95
C ASP A 74 0.87 -5.61 -9.91
N GLN A 75 0.78 -5.83 -11.23
CA GLN A 75 1.05 -4.82 -12.26
C GLN A 75 0.23 -3.55 -12.05
N CYS A 76 -1.06 -3.68 -11.70
CA CYS A 76 -1.89 -2.52 -11.39
C CYS A 76 -1.36 -1.75 -10.17
N ILE A 77 -0.94 -2.45 -9.12
CA ILE A 77 -0.31 -1.84 -7.95
C ILE A 77 0.96 -1.07 -8.32
N TYR A 78 1.81 -1.60 -9.20
CA TYR A 78 3.01 -0.89 -9.67
C TYR A 78 2.67 0.50 -10.22
N TYR A 79 1.75 0.56 -11.19
CA TYR A 79 1.36 1.81 -11.85
C TYR A 79 0.80 2.82 -10.86
N LEU A 80 -0.06 2.37 -9.97
CA LEU A 80 -0.74 3.23 -8.99
C LEU A 80 0.24 3.73 -7.93
N PHE A 81 1.15 2.88 -7.45
CA PHE A 81 2.08 3.26 -6.41
C PHE A 81 3.07 4.32 -6.90
N VAL A 82 3.71 4.12 -8.07
CA VAL A 82 4.69 5.10 -8.58
C VAL A 82 4.06 6.45 -8.90
N ALA A 83 2.84 6.46 -9.46
CA ALA A 83 2.11 7.70 -9.75
C ALA A 83 1.77 8.45 -8.46
N CYS A 84 1.28 7.74 -7.44
CA CYS A 84 0.96 8.34 -6.15
C CYS A 84 2.21 8.89 -5.44
N PHE A 85 3.33 8.14 -5.50
CA PHE A 85 4.57 8.56 -4.87
C PHE A 85 5.19 9.78 -5.54
N LEU A 86 5.15 9.86 -6.88
CA LEU A 86 5.59 11.06 -7.61
C LEU A 86 4.76 12.30 -7.22
N GLY A 87 3.44 12.15 -7.07
CA GLY A 87 2.59 13.22 -6.53
C GLY A 87 2.97 13.62 -5.10
N ALA A 88 3.32 12.66 -4.25
CA ALA A 88 3.80 12.93 -2.90
C ALA A 88 5.16 13.67 -2.89
N LEU A 89 6.07 13.34 -3.81
CA LEU A 89 7.33 14.07 -4.02
C LEU A 89 7.07 15.54 -4.40
N GLN A 90 6.15 15.79 -5.33
CA GLN A 90 5.77 17.14 -5.73
C GLN A 90 5.20 17.95 -4.56
N LEU A 91 4.34 17.33 -3.74
CA LEU A 91 3.80 17.98 -2.54
C LEU A 91 4.87 18.23 -1.49
N ALA A 92 5.77 17.27 -1.25
CA ALA A 92 6.90 17.44 -0.34
C ALA A 92 7.81 18.60 -0.78
N ALA A 93 8.08 18.70 -2.08
CA ALA A 93 8.92 19.75 -2.64
C ALA A 93 8.29 21.13 -2.44
N LYS A 94 6.98 21.23 -2.73
CA LYS A 94 6.18 22.43 -2.48
C LYS A 94 6.23 22.85 -1.01
N ASN A 95 6.04 21.91 -0.07
CA ASN A 95 6.06 22.20 1.37
C ASN A 95 7.43 22.69 1.86
N LYS A 96 8.51 22.23 1.23
CA LYS A 96 9.89 22.66 1.52
C LYS A 96 10.33 23.89 0.70
N ASN A 97 9.46 24.43 -0.15
CA ASN A 97 9.76 25.51 -1.10
C ASN A 97 10.97 25.22 -2.01
N VAL A 98 11.14 23.97 -2.43
CA VAL A 98 12.17 23.56 -3.38
C VAL A 98 11.55 23.24 -4.74
N LYS A 99 12.27 23.52 -5.83
CA LYS A 99 11.84 23.14 -7.18
C LYS A 99 12.16 21.67 -7.42
N LEU A 100 11.16 20.90 -7.83
CA LEU A 100 11.35 19.53 -8.31
C LEU A 100 11.49 19.54 -9.83
N SER A 101 12.52 18.89 -10.37
CA SER A 101 12.64 18.74 -11.83
C SER A 101 11.51 17.86 -12.38
N ASN A 102 11.07 18.14 -13.60
CA ASN A 102 10.12 17.29 -14.33
C ASN A 102 10.76 15.96 -14.79
N ASP A 103 12.08 15.86 -14.76
CA ASP A 103 12.81 14.63 -15.11
C ASP A 103 12.90 13.63 -13.95
N VAL A 104 12.36 13.98 -12.78
CA VAL A 104 12.30 13.08 -11.62
C VAL A 104 11.38 11.91 -11.95
N GLN A 105 11.89 10.70 -11.68
CA GLN A 105 11.17 9.46 -11.95
C GLN A 105 11.06 8.62 -10.68
N VAL A 106 9.98 7.86 -10.61
CA VAL A 106 9.77 6.86 -9.56
C VAL A 106 9.55 5.53 -10.25
N LYS A 107 10.32 4.52 -9.83
CA LYS A 107 10.19 3.14 -10.27
C LYS A 107 9.83 2.27 -9.07
N ALA A 108 8.93 1.31 -9.26
CA ALA A 108 8.65 0.28 -8.27
C ALA A 108 9.01 -1.10 -8.82
N ALA A 109 9.35 -2.01 -7.92
CA ALA A 109 9.29 -3.47 -8.05
C ALA A 109 8.26 -3.99 -7.04
N VAL A 110 7.33 -4.83 -7.46
CA VAL A 110 6.33 -5.53 -6.66
C VAL A 110 6.40 -7.01 -7.02
N SER A 111 6.72 -7.82 -6.02
CA SER A 111 6.85 -9.26 -6.14
C SER A 111 5.68 -9.91 -5.42
N PHE A 112 5.07 -10.91 -6.04
CA PHE A 112 4.09 -11.79 -5.42
C PHE A 112 4.71 -13.16 -5.19
N GLY A 113 4.45 -13.77 -4.03
CA GLY A 113 4.95 -15.11 -3.72
C GLY A 113 4.47 -15.61 -2.36
N ASP A 114 5.09 -16.67 -1.88
CA ASP A 114 4.80 -17.21 -0.54
C ASP A 114 5.27 -16.22 0.54
N ALA A 115 4.41 -16.00 1.54
CA ALA A 115 4.78 -15.19 2.69
C ALA A 115 5.77 -15.94 3.59
N GLU A 116 6.55 -15.20 4.39
CA GLU A 116 7.25 -15.79 5.53
C GLU A 116 6.22 -16.36 6.52
N GLY A 117 5.93 -17.66 6.40
CA GLY A 117 4.88 -18.36 7.12
C GLY A 117 3.84 -18.99 6.19
N SER A 118 2.56 -18.81 6.50
CA SER A 118 1.45 -19.38 5.71
C SER A 118 0.82 -18.32 4.81
N GLY A 119 0.49 -18.70 3.58
CA GLY A 119 -0.24 -17.87 2.63
C GLY A 119 0.68 -17.08 1.70
N PHE A 120 0.12 -16.07 1.04
CA PHE A 120 0.82 -15.25 0.04
C PHE A 120 1.22 -13.90 0.61
N GLY A 121 2.31 -13.34 0.08
CA GLY A 121 2.83 -12.03 0.45
C GLY A 121 3.17 -11.18 -0.77
N LEU A 122 3.31 -9.88 -0.53
CA LEU A 122 3.83 -8.91 -1.50
C LEU A 122 5.15 -8.34 -0.98
N GLY A 123 6.17 -8.36 -1.83
CA GLY A 123 7.41 -7.61 -1.64
C GLY A 123 7.38 -6.34 -2.49
N VAL A 124 7.82 -5.19 -1.94
CA VAL A 124 7.83 -3.93 -2.70
C VAL A 124 9.18 -3.22 -2.55
N GLU A 125 9.78 -2.86 -3.67
CA GLU A 125 10.97 -2.01 -3.75
C GLU A 125 10.62 -0.72 -4.49
N LEU A 126 11.11 0.42 -4.03
CA LEU A 126 10.86 1.72 -4.63
C LEU A 126 12.18 2.46 -4.86
N THR A 127 12.39 2.91 -6.09
CA THR A 127 13.58 3.66 -6.51
C THR A 127 13.16 5.04 -6.99
N VAL A 128 13.73 6.06 -6.38
CA VAL A 128 13.54 7.46 -6.78
C VAL A 128 14.78 7.94 -7.52
N ILE A 129 14.59 8.49 -8.71
CA ILE A 129 15.67 8.92 -9.60
C ILE A 129 15.57 10.45 -9.77
N GLY A 130 16.66 11.16 -9.49
CA GLY A 130 16.75 12.60 -9.69
C GLY A 130 16.23 13.48 -8.54
N ALA A 131 15.92 12.90 -7.37
CA ALA A 131 15.55 13.64 -6.16
C ALA A 131 16.43 13.25 -4.97
N ASP A 132 16.58 14.16 -3.99
CA ASP A 132 17.35 13.89 -2.78
C ASP A 132 16.61 12.95 -1.80
N SER A 133 17.38 12.29 -0.94
CA SER A 133 16.87 11.31 0.02
C SER A 133 15.93 11.92 1.06
N ALA A 134 16.16 13.17 1.47
CA ALA A 134 15.32 13.85 2.46
C ALA A 134 13.94 14.19 1.88
N LEU A 135 13.84 14.42 0.58
CA LEU A 135 12.60 14.63 -0.14
C LEU A 135 11.86 13.30 -0.35
N ALA A 136 12.58 12.25 -0.75
CA ALA A 136 12.01 10.91 -0.87
C ALA A 136 11.44 10.40 0.47
N GLN A 137 12.15 10.62 1.58
CA GLN A 137 11.67 10.25 2.91
C GLN A 137 10.43 11.05 3.31
N ALA A 138 10.38 12.34 3.01
CA ALA A 138 9.17 13.14 3.23
C ALA A 138 7.99 12.65 2.38
N ALA A 139 8.24 12.23 1.14
CA ALA A 139 7.22 11.67 0.27
C ALA A 139 6.66 10.34 0.79
N HIS A 140 7.47 9.48 1.41
CA HIS A 140 6.98 8.26 2.07
C HIS A 140 5.95 8.53 3.17
N GLU A 141 6.17 9.58 3.98
CA GLU A 141 5.24 9.96 5.04
C GLU A 141 3.95 10.59 4.51
N ILE A 142 4.00 11.18 3.30
CA ILE A 142 2.86 11.81 2.63
C ILE A 142 2.05 10.79 1.81
N CYS A 143 2.72 9.86 1.12
CA CYS A 143 2.12 8.97 0.13
C CYS A 143 1.16 7.94 0.79
N PRO A 144 -0.14 7.96 0.45
CA PRO A 144 -1.10 6.99 0.96
C PRO A 144 -0.71 5.53 0.72
N TYR A 145 -0.13 5.20 -0.44
CA TYR A 145 0.29 3.84 -0.76
C TYR A 145 1.50 3.38 0.06
N SER A 146 2.48 4.27 0.30
CA SER A 146 3.59 3.94 1.22
C SER A 146 3.08 3.61 2.62
N ARG A 147 2.10 4.38 3.11
CA ARG A 147 1.49 4.11 4.41
C ARG A 147 0.65 2.84 4.39
N LEU A 148 -0.08 2.56 3.32
CA LEU A 148 -0.83 1.31 3.13
C LEU A 148 0.09 0.08 3.23
N PHE A 149 1.23 0.07 2.55
CA PHE A 149 2.18 -1.06 2.62
C PHE A 149 2.85 -1.22 3.99
N LYS A 150 2.97 -0.14 4.77
CA LYS A 150 3.65 -0.14 6.07
C LYS A 150 2.71 -0.47 7.24
N GLU A 151 1.49 0.07 7.21
CA GLU A 151 0.53 0.05 8.32
C GLU A 151 -0.76 -0.72 7.95
N GLY A 152 -1.10 -0.81 6.67
CA GLY A 152 -2.40 -1.32 6.23
C GLY A 152 -3.52 -0.28 6.36
N ALA A 153 -4.71 -0.64 5.86
CA ALA A 153 -5.91 0.18 5.92
C ALA A 153 -7.08 -0.58 6.51
N GLU A 154 -8.04 0.14 7.09
CA GLU A 154 -9.30 -0.44 7.56
C GLU A 154 -10.09 -0.94 6.36
N ILE A 155 -10.39 -2.24 6.35
CA ILE A 155 -11.24 -2.88 5.35
C ILE A 155 -12.57 -3.20 6.01
N LYS A 156 -13.66 -2.69 5.45
CA LYS A 156 -15.03 -3.02 5.86
C LYS A 156 -15.60 -4.00 4.85
N THR A 157 -16.05 -5.15 5.32
CA THR A 157 -16.65 -6.19 4.48
C THR A 157 -18.14 -6.27 4.77
N ALA A 158 -18.96 -6.29 3.72
CA ALA A 158 -20.38 -6.60 3.77
C ALA A 158 -20.65 -7.81 2.86
N ILE A 159 -21.66 -8.61 3.21
CA ILE A 159 -22.11 -9.76 2.42
C ILE A 159 -23.61 -9.56 2.20
N GLU A 160 -24.02 -9.55 0.93
CA GLU A 160 -25.42 -9.42 0.49
C GLU A 160 -25.99 -10.77 0.04
#